data_AF-A0A8T3QI31-F1
#
_entry.id   AF-A0A8T3QI31-F1
#
_cell.length_a   1.000
_cell.length_b   1.000
_cell.length_c   1.000
_cell.angle_alpha   90.00
_cell.angle_beta   90.00
_cell.angle_gamma   90.00
#
_symmetry.space_group_name_H-M   'P 1'
#
loop_
_entity.id
_entity.type
_entity.pdbx_description
1 polymer ?
#
loop_
_entity_poly.entity_id
_entity_poly.type
_entity_poly.pdbx_seq_one_letter_code
_entity_poly.pdbx_strand_id
1 'polypeptide(L)'
;MTNSATASTTLQTPPAHGARRLTGPPGVWFYVVTLGAILLALDANSRDSFWLLLITAPIWLVLAAIWLIRFGRAVGENRGRMSAPHWARWIAIPLALGLVFGVTRTDAVKQARFDLSRGAIDQMAGDVMAGGSLDRGWVGLYNVGTAERTANGFWFVIDDGGLGRWGLAYSPEGEPKESEANFDPLWTGAWFEHLAGPWWIFSQGWD
;
A
#
# COMPACT_ATOMS: atom_id res chain seq x y z
N MET A 1 26.01 67.50 43.55
CA MET A 1 26.49 66.60 42.48
C MET A 1 25.52 65.44 42.39
N THR A 2 24.56 65.50 41.46
CA THR A 2 23.51 64.50 41.25
C THR A 2 23.87 63.70 40.00
N ASN A 3 24.20 62.42 40.17
CA ASN A 3 24.50 61.50 39.06
C ASN A 3 23.19 60.91 38.51
N SER A 4 22.84 61.30 37.30
CA SER A 4 21.76 60.69 36.51
C SER A 4 22.26 59.39 35.88
N ALA A 5 21.76 58.26 36.33
CA ALA A 5 22.00 56.95 35.70
C ALA A 5 21.01 56.75 34.54
N THR A 6 21.49 56.81 33.32
CA THR A 6 20.74 56.51 32.10
C THR A 6 20.63 54.99 31.96
N ALA A 7 19.45 54.44 32.22
CA ALA A 7 19.14 53.04 31.97
C ALA A 7 18.87 52.83 30.46
N SER A 8 19.84 52.24 29.76
CA SER A 8 19.68 51.80 28.37
C SER A 8 18.87 50.51 28.35
N THR A 9 17.56 50.62 28.10
CA THR A 9 16.68 49.48 27.86
C THR A 9 16.95 48.92 26.47
N THR A 10 17.83 47.92 26.37
CA THR A 10 18.05 47.17 25.13
C THR A 10 16.81 46.32 24.83
N LEU A 11 16.03 46.72 23.83
CA LEU A 11 14.91 45.93 23.30
C LEU A 11 15.46 44.63 22.71
N GLN A 12 15.36 43.55 23.49
CA GLN A 12 15.71 42.21 23.06
C GLN A 12 14.55 41.68 22.20
N THR A 13 14.69 41.82 20.88
CA THR A 13 13.71 41.30 19.91
C THR A 13 13.53 39.79 20.12
N PRO A 14 12.30 39.29 20.39
CA PRO A 14 12.08 37.87 20.58
C PRO A 14 12.48 37.09 19.31
N PRO A 15 13.22 35.97 19.42
CA PRO A 15 13.59 35.19 18.25
C PRO A 15 12.32 34.64 17.59
N ALA A 16 12.12 34.98 16.32
CA ALA A 16 11.00 34.56 15.49
C ALA A 16 10.80 33.03 15.55
N HIS A 17 9.83 32.58 16.35
CA HIS A 17 9.52 31.16 16.58
C HIS A 17 9.01 30.42 15.33
N GLY A 18 8.72 31.14 14.24
CA GLY A 18 8.21 30.57 12.99
C GLY A 18 9.26 29.91 12.08
N ALA A 19 10.50 30.40 12.08
CA ALA A 19 11.50 29.98 11.08
C ALA A 19 12.13 28.60 11.36
N ARG A 20 12.04 28.09 12.59
CA ARG A 20 12.74 26.85 13.01
C ARG A 20 12.05 25.55 12.59
N ARG A 21 10.78 25.57 12.16
CA ARG A 21 10.01 24.34 11.87
C ARG A 21 10.27 23.75 10.49
N LEU A 22 10.83 24.51 9.55
CA LEU A 22 11.03 24.08 8.17
C LEU A 22 12.41 23.49 7.88
N THR A 23 13.39 23.72 8.75
CA THR A 23 14.80 23.34 8.54
C THR A 23 15.23 22.08 9.32
N GLY A 24 14.33 21.55 10.17
CA GLY A 24 14.51 20.29 10.87
C GLY A 24 14.12 19.05 10.04
N PRO A 25 14.52 17.85 10.50
CA PRO A 25 14.12 16.58 9.88
C PRO A 25 12.60 16.46 9.79
N PRO A 26 12.06 15.58 8.93
CA PRO A 26 10.63 15.38 8.78
C PRO A 26 9.96 15.17 10.14
N GLY A 27 8.85 15.88 10.38
CA GLY A 27 8.08 15.72 11.61
C GLY A 27 7.36 14.38 11.65
N VAL A 28 6.86 13.98 12.83
CA VAL A 28 6.11 12.73 13.03
C VAL A 28 4.99 12.55 12.00
N TRP A 29 4.25 13.61 11.70
CA TRP A 29 3.19 13.58 10.69
C TRP A 29 3.66 13.18 9.29
N PHE A 30 4.86 13.59 8.88
CA PHE A 30 5.40 13.18 7.59
C PHE A 30 5.65 11.66 7.55
N TYR A 31 6.18 11.10 8.63
CA TYR A 31 6.38 9.65 8.76
C TYR A 31 5.05 8.90 8.80
N VAL A 32 4.03 9.42 9.51
CA VAL A 32 2.68 8.83 9.54
C VAL A 32 2.06 8.81 8.15
N VAL A 33 2.12 9.93 7.41
CA VAL A 33 1.60 9.99 6.03
C VAL A 33 2.37 9.05 5.11
N THR A 34 3.70 8.97 5.26
CA THR A 34 4.54 8.07 4.48
C THR A 34 4.17 6.61 4.77
N LEU A 35 3.99 6.25 6.05
CA LEU A 35 3.56 4.91 6.44
C LEU A 35 2.17 4.59 5.86
N GLY A 36 1.23 5.52 5.91
CA GLY A 36 -0.07 5.37 5.26
C GLY A 36 0.04 5.13 3.75
N ALA A 37 0.90 5.87 3.06
CA ALA A 37 1.17 5.69 1.63
C ALA A 37 1.82 4.33 1.33
N ILE A 38 2.72 3.85 2.20
CA ILE A 38 3.30 2.50 2.11
C ILE A 38 2.22 1.44 2.21
N LEU A 39 1.39 1.50 3.25
CA LEU A 39 0.33 0.51 3.47
C LEU A 39 -0.66 0.51 2.30
N LEU A 40 -1.02 1.69 1.79
CA LEU A 40 -1.90 1.82 0.63
C LEU A 40 -1.27 1.22 -0.63
N ALA A 41 0.03 1.43 -0.86
CA ALA A 41 0.73 0.86 -2.02
C ALA A 41 0.84 -0.67 -1.94
N LEU A 42 1.11 -1.21 -0.75
CA LEU A 42 1.15 -2.65 -0.52
C LEU A 42 -0.24 -3.28 -0.69
N ASP A 43 -1.29 -2.63 -0.18
CA ASP A 43 -2.67 -3.08 -0.39
C ASP A 43 -3.04 -3.06 -1.87
N ALA A 44 -2.75 -1.97 -2.58
CA ALA A 44 -2.98 -1.82 -4.02
C ALA A 44 -2.28 -2.93 -4.83
N ASN A 45 -1.00 -3.17 -4.55
CA ASN A 45 -0.20 -4.19 -5.22
C ASN A 45 -0.70 -5.61 -4.92
N SER A 46 -1.11 -5.88 -3.68
CA SER A 46 -1.62 -7.21 -3.31
C SER A 46 -2.96 -7.58 -3.96
N ARG A 47 -3.70 -6.59 -4.49
CA ARG A 47 -4.97 -6.78 -5.21
C ARG A 47 -4.83 -6.61 -6.72
N ASP A 48 -3.61 -6.34 -7.21
CA ASP A 48 -3.34 -5.90 -8.58
C ASP A 48 -4.27 -4.76 -9.05
N SER A 49 -4.71 -3.89 -8.13
CA SER A 49 -5.74 -2.88 -8.43
C SER A 49 -5.11 -1.66 -9.10
N PHE A 50 -5.33 -1.53 -10.41
CA PHE A 50 -4.81 -0.42 -11.22
C PHE A 50 -5.25 0.96 -10.69
N TRP A 51 -6.51 1.10 -10.27
CA TRP A 51 -7.02 2.37 -9.75
C TRP A 51 -6.32 2.81 -8.47
N LEU A 52 -6.08 1.88 -7.55
CA LEU A 52 -5.34 2.18 -6.32
C LEU A 52 -3.88 2.53 -6.61
N LEU A 53 -3.26 1.87 -7.61
CA LEU A 53 -1.92 2.25 -8.11
C LEU A 53 -1.92 3.67 -8.70
N LEU A 54 -2.94 4.03 -9.48
CA LEU A 54 -3.09 5.36 -10.07
C LEU A 54 -3.25 6.46 -9.00
N ILE A 55 -3.94 6.17 -7.89
CA ILE A 55 -4.10 7.10 -6.76
C ILE A 55 -2.83 7.17 -5.91
N THR A 56 -2.11 6.06 -5.72
CA THR A 56 -0.87 6.06 -4.91
C THR A 56 0.29 6.74 -5.62
N ALA A 57 0.41 6.65 -6.94
CA ALA A 57 1.47 7.29 -7.71
C ALA A 57 1.62 8.81 -7.43
N PRO A 58 0.58 9.66 -7.51
CA PRO A 58 0.71 11.10 -7.21
C PRO A 58 1.02 11.37 -5.74
N ILE A 59 0.51 10.55 -4.80
CA ILE A 59 0.85 10.66 -3.37
C ILE A 59 2.37 10.48 -3.19
N TRP A 60 2.93 9.46 -3.84
CA TRP A 60 4.37 9.20 -3.80
C TRP A 60 5.19 10.31 -4.43
N LEU A 61 4.76 10.87 -5.57
CA LEU A 61 5.44 11.99 -6.21
C LEU A 61 5.46 13.23 -5.32
N VAL A 62 4.35 13.55 -4.66
CA VAL A 62 4.26 14.68 -3.72
C VAL A 62 5.17 14.43 -2.52
N LEU A 63 5.16 13.24 -1.93
CA LEU A 63 6.04 12.89 -0.81
C LEU A 63 7.51 12.98 -1.18
N ALA A 64 7.89 12.47 -2.35
CA ALA A 64 9.26 12.54 -2.87
C ALA A 64 9.71 13.99 -3.11
N ALA A 65 8.84 14.82 -3.71
CA ALA A 65 9.13 16.24 -3.95
C ALA A 65 9.31 17.00 -2.63
N ILE A 66 8.41 16.82 -1.66
CA ILE A 66 8.52 17.44 -0.33
C ILE A 66 9.82 17.01 0.35
N TRP A 67 10.13 15.70 0.31
CA TRP A 67 11.36 15.18 0.89
C TRP A 67 12.60 15.80 0.23
N LEU A 68 12.64 15.85 -1.10
CA LEU A 68 13.78 16.36 -1.87
C LEU A 68 14.03 17.85 -1.59
N ILE A 69 12.97 18.67 -1.56
CA ILE A 69 13.06 20.10 -1.24
C ILE A 69 13.61 20.29 0.17
N ARG A 70 13.08 19.54 1.15
CA ARG A 70 13.52 19.65 2.55
C ARG A 70 14.96 19.16 2.74
N PHE A 71 15.32 18.05 2.10
CA PHE A 71 16.67 17.49 2.15
C PHE A 71 17.68 18.44 1.52
N GLY A 72 17.38 18.98 0.34
CA GLY A 72 18.23 19.95 -0.36
C GLY A 72 18.49 21.20 0.48
N ARG A 73 17.45 21.76 1.11
CA ARG A 73 17.60 22.90 2.04
C ARG A 73 18.47 22.54 3.25
N ALA A 74 18.23 21.39 3.86
CA ALA A 74 18.97 20.97 5.04
C ALA A 74 20.46 20.72 4.75
N VAL A 75 20.79 20.14 3.58
CA VAL A 75 22.18 19.94 3.13
C VAL A 75 22.85 21.29 2.84
N GLY A 76 22.14 22.20 2.17
CA GLY A 76 22.63 23.54 1.84
C GLY A 76 22.90 24.40 3.08
N GLU A 77 21.98 24.41 4.05
CA GLU A 77 22.10 25.18 5.28
C GLU A 77 23.20 24.64 6.22
N ASN A 78 23.33 23.30 6.31
CA ASN A 78 24.34 22.68 7.18
C ASN A 78 25.70 22.46 6.49
N ARG A 79 25.86 22.90 5.24
CA ARG A 79 27.06 22.65 4.40
C ARG A 79 27.53 21.19 4.43
N GLY A 80 26.60 20.24 4.48
CA GLY A 80 26.87 18.80 4.58
C GLY A 80 27.38 18.29 5.94
N ARG A 81 27.53 19.13 6.96
CA ARG A 81 28.01 18.75 8.31
C ARG A 81 26.89 18.26 9.22
N MET A 82 26.18 17.21 8.81
CA MET A 82 25.16 16.56 9.63
C MET A 82 25.76 15.42 10.46
N SER A 83 25.27 15.23 11.69
CA SER A 83 25.63 14.08 12.51
C SER A 83 25.04 12.78 11.93
N ALA A 84 25.68 11.63 12.18
CA ALA A 84 25.21 10.32 11.73
C ALA A 84 23.73 10.01 12.06
N PRO A 85 23.21 10.25 13.28
CA PRO A 85 21.79 10.01 13.56
C PRO A 85 20.85 10.96 12.80
N HIS A 86 21.33 12.15 12.43
CA HIS A 86 20.57 13.08 11.60
C HIS A 86 20.50 12.58 10.15
N TRP A 87 21.62 12.08 9.61
CA TRP A 87 21.67 11.43 8.31
C TRP A 87 20.75 10.22 8.21
N ALA A 88 20.74 9.35 9.23
CA ALA A 88 19.87 8.18 9.26
C ALA A 88 18.38 8.54 9.08
N ARG A 89 17.91 9.63 9.70
CA ARG A 89 16.52 10.10 9.56
C ARG A 89 16.16 10.54 8.15
N TRP A 90 17.12 11.12 7.42
CA TRP A 90 16.92 11.54 6.04
C TRP A 90 16.91 10.34 5.09
N ILE A 91 17.83 9.40 5.26
CA ILE A 91 17.97 8.22 4.40
C ILE A 91 16.86 7.19 4.64
N ALA A 92 16.22 7.17 5.83
CA ALA A 92 15.14 6.25 6.14
C ALA A 92 13.99 6.26 5.12
N ILE A 93 13.65 7.43 4.57
CA ILE A 93 12.53 7.56 3.62
C ILE A 93 12.88 6.99 2.24
N PRO A 94 14.00 7.36 1.58
CA PRO A 94 14.46 6.69 0.37
C PRO A 94 14.65 5.18 0.53
N LEU A 95 15.15 4.72 1.68
CA LEU A 95 15.27 3.29 1.95
C LEU A 95 13.91 2.61 2.05
N ALA A 96 12.94 3.20 2.75
CA ALA A 96 11.58 2.66 2.83
C ALA A 96 10.92 2.62 1.44
N LEU A 97 11.08 3.68 0.64
CA LEU A 97 10.66 3.74 -0.75
C LEU A 97 11.25 2.62 -1.59
N GLY A 98 12.57 2.45 -1.55
CA GLY A 98 13.28 1.42 -2.29
C GLY A 98 12.87 0.01 -1.85
N LEU A 99 12.68 -0.19 -0.55
CA LEU A 99 12.20 -1.46 0.01
C LEU A 99 10.80 -1.80 -0.49
N VAL A 100 9.86 -0.85 -0.41
CA VAL A 100 8.48 -1.06 -0.89
C VAL A 100 8.46 -1.33 -2.38
N PHE A 101 9.19 -0.53 -3.17
CA PHE A 101 9.31 -0.77 -4.60
C PHE A 101 9.86 -2.17 -4.89
N GLY A 102 10.93 -2.58 -4.20
CA GLY A 102 11.50 -3.93 -4.34
C GLY A 102 10.51 -5.04 -3.98
N VAL A 103 9.80 -4.90 -2.87
CA VAL A 103 8.81 -5.87 -2.40
C VAL A 103 7.63 -5.98 -3.39
N THR A 104 7.14 -4.87 -3.93
CA THR A 104 6.04 -4.85 -4.92
C THR A 104 6.40 -5.48 -6.28
N ARG A 105 7.68 -5.75 -6.53
CA ARG A 105 8.15 -6.48 -7.73
C ARG A 105 8.12 -7.99 -7.56
N THR A 106 7.71 -8.46 -6.39
CA THR A 106 7.66 -9.88 -6.02
C THR A 106 6.26 -10.23 -5.55
N ASP A 107 5.91 -11.51 -5.58
CA ASP A 107 4.62 -11.98 -5.08
C ASP A 107 4.59 -12.11 -3.55
N ALA A 108 5.64 -11.63 -2.85
CA ALA A 108 5.78 -11.74 -1.40
C ALA A 108 4.60 -11.11 -0.64
N VAL A 109 4.06 -9.98 -1.11
CA VAL A 109 2.91 -9.32 -0.46
C VAL A 109 1.63 -10.13 -0.68
N LYS A 110 1.43 -10.64 -1.90
CA LYS A 110 0.28 -11.48 -2.25
C LYS A 110 0.29 -12.75 -1.40
N GLN A 111 1.44 -13.42 -1.36
CA GLN A 111 1.65 -14.63 -0.56
C GLN A 111 1.45 -14.35 0.94
N ALA A 112 2.03 -13.29 1.49
CA ALA A 112 1.87 -12.96 2.91
C ALA A 112 0.40 -12.69 3.27
N ARG A 113 -0.33 -11.96 2.43
CA ARG A 113 -1.76 -11.70 2.64
C ARG A 113 -2.58 -12.98 2.59
N PHE A 114 -2.24 -13.87 1.66
CA PHE A 114 -2.86 -15.17 1.51
C PHE A 114 -2.58 -16.06 2.72
N ASP A 115 -1.33 -16.21 3.12
CA ASP A 115 -0.91 -17.03 4.26
C ASP A 115 -1.56 -16.57 5.57
N LEU A 116 -1.62 -15.25 5.80
CA LEU A 116 -2.31 -14.67 6.97
C LEU A 116 -3.83 -14.91 6.95
N SER A 117 -4.42 -15.09 5.77
CA SER A 117 -5.86 -15.34 5.60
C SER A 117 -6.19 -16.82 5.40
N ARG A 118 -5.19 -17.71 5.35
CA ARG A 118 -5.32 -19.08 4.86
C ARG A 118 -6.42 -19.86 5.56
N GLY A 119 -6.42 -19.83 6.89
CA GLY A 119 -7.42 -20.56 7.69
C GLY A 119 -8.85 -20.11 7.42
N ALA A 120 -9.09 -18.80 7.28
CA ALA A 120 -10.42 -18.25 7.02
C ALA A 120 -10.90 -18.58 5.59
N ILE A 121 -10.00 -18.55 4.61
CA ILE A 121 -10.33 -18.83 3.22
C ILE A 121 -10.54 -20.34 2.99
N ASP A 122 -9.73 -21.20 3.61
CA ASP A 122 -9.94 -22.66 3.58
C ASP A 122 -11.30 -23.03 4.19
N GLN A 123 -11.67 -22.40 5.31
CA GLN A 123 -12.98 -22.59 5.94
C GLN A 123 -14.11 -22.15 4.99
N MET A 124 -13.98 -20.98 4.37
CA MET A 124 -14.96 -20.48 3.39
C MET A 124 -15.13 -21.47 2.21
N ALA A 125 -14.03 -22.01 1.67
CA ALA A 125 -14.11 -23.00 0.60
C ALA A 125 -14.82 -24.27 1.06
N GLY A 126 -14.54 -24.75 2.27
CA GLY A 126 -15.23 -25.87 2.90
C GLY A 126 -16.75 -25.64 2.99
N ASP A 127 -17.17 -24.47 3.46
CA ASP A 127 -18.58 -24.11 3.58
C ASP A 127 -19.28 -24.06 2.23
N VAL A 128 -18.64 -23.49 1.20
CA VAL A 128 -19.20 -23.43 -0.17
C VAL A 128 -19.28 -24.83 -0.79
N MET A 129 -18.26 -25.67 -0.59
CA MET A 129 -18.31 -27.07 -1.03
C MET A 129 -19.46 -27.85 -0.39
N ALA A 130 -19.78 -27.54 0.88
CA ALA A 130 -20.90 -28.14 1.61
C ALA A 130 -22.29 -27.59 1.18
N GLY A 131 -22.35 -26.69 0.21
CA GLY A 131 -23.60 -26.09 -0.29
C GLY A 131 -24.03 -24.83 0.46
N GLY A 132 -23.13 -24.19 1.20
CA GLY A 132 -23.36 -22.90 1.84
C GLY A 132 -23.54 -21.74 0.85
N SER A 133 -23.84 -20.56 1.39
CA SER A 133 -24.11 -19.35 0.59
C SER A 133 -22.93 -18.94 -0.30
N LEU A 134 -23.23 -18.32 -1.44
CA LEU A 134 -22.24 -17.69 -2.31
C LEU A 134 -22.09 -16.17 -2.05
N ASP A 135 -22.99 -15.58 -1.27
CA ASP A 135 -22.88 -14.18 -0.83
C ASP A 135 -21.80 -14.07 0.24
N ARG A 136 -20.85 -13.15 0.04
CA ARG A 136 -19.70 -13.00 0.93
C ARG A 136 -19.43 -11.53 1.27
N GLY A 137 -18.49 -11.35 2.18
CA GLY A 137 -17.97 -10.07 2.63
C GLY A 137 -16.53 -10.27 3.06
N TRP A 138 -16.14 -9.73 4.21
CA TRP A 138 -14.78 -9.90 4.71
C TRP A 138 -14.48 -11.35 5.13
N VAL A 139 -13.49 -11.96 4.49
CA VAL A 139 -12.93 -13.28 4.80
C VAL A 139 -11.41 -13.15 4.95
N GLY A 140 -10.94 -13.23 6.21
CA GLY A 140 -9.55 -12.89 6.53
C GLY A 140 -9.25 -11.44 6.17
N LEU A 141 -8.20 -11.23 5.36
CA LEU A 141 -7.82 -9.92 4.85
C LEU A 141 -8.47 -9.58 3.50
N TYR A 142 -9.39 -10.39 2.97
CA TYR A 142 -10.02 -10.14 1.67
C TYR A 142 -11.47 -9.72 1.83
N ASN A 143 -11.94 -8.78 1.02
CA ASN A 143 -13.35 -8.48 0.88
C ASN A 143 -13.89 -9.24 -0.33
N VAL A 144 -14.46 -10.41 -0.11
CA VAL A 144 -14.99 -11.24 -1.19
C VAL A 144 -16.40 -10.75 -1.50
N GLY A 145 -16.62 -10.23 -2.71
CA GLY A 145 -17.92 -9.74 -3.14
C GLY A 145 -18.87 -10.88 -3.49
N THR A 146 -18.43 -11.78 -4.35
CA THR A 146 -19.22 -12.92 -4.81
C THR A 146 -18.37 -14.17 -4.94
N ALA A 147 -19.00 -15.33 -4.76
CA ALA A 147 -18.42 -16.62 -5.09
C ALA A 147 -19.15 -17.24 -6.30
N GLU A 148 -18.38 -17.78 -7.23
CA GLU A 148 -18.88 -18.36 -8.47
C GLU A 148 -18.47 -19.81 -8.56
N ARG A 149 -19.38 -20.67 -9.00
CA ARG A 149 -19.07 -22.09 -9.22
C ARG A 149 -18.47 -22.27 -10.61
N THR A 150 -17.42 -23.07 -10.70
CA THR A 150 -16.80 -23.46 -11.97
C THR A 150 -16.87 -24.97 -12.14
N ALA A 151 -16.45 -25.46 -13.32
CA ALA A 151 -16.51 -26.89 -13.64
C ALA A 151 -15.68 -27.77 -12.69
N ASN A 152 -14.64 -27.23 -12.06
CA ASN A 152 -13.74 -27.98 -11.16
C ASN A 152 -13.45 -27.25 -9.83
N GLY A 153 -14.28 -26.27 -9.45
CA GLY A 153 -13.99 -25.46 -8.27
C GLY A 153 -14.90 -24.27 -8.06
N PHE A 154 -14.33 -23.25 -7.40
CA PHE A 154 -15.00 -21.99 -7.12
C PHE A 154 -14.06 -20.81 -7.31
N TRP A 155 -14.59 -19.71 -7.79
CA TRP A 155 -13.91 -18.42 -7.81
C TRP A 155 -14.51 -17.53 -6.75
N PHE A 156 -13.65 -16.80 -6.05
CA PHE A 156 -13.99 -15.83 -5.02
C PHE A 156 -13.51 -14.47 -5.50
N VAL A 157 -14.46 -13.69 -6.03
CA VAL A 157 -14.18 -12.39 -6.64
C VAL A 157 -13.97 -11.37 -5.53
N ILE A 158 -12.81 -10.71 -5.54
CA ILE A 158 -12.43 -9.73 -4.51
C ILE A 158 -12.50 -8.30 -5.04
N ASP A 159 -12.14 -8.11 -6.31
CA ASP A 159 -12.31 -6.86 -7.03
C ASP A 159 -12.95 -7.16 -8.39
N ASP A 160 -14.06 -6.50 -8.69
CA ASP A 160 -14.80 -6.60 -9.95
C ASP A 160 -14.92 -5.24 -10.66
N GLY A 161 -14.11 -4.26 -10.26
CA GLY A 161 -14.19 -2.88 -10.73
C GLY A 161 -13.16 -2.48 -11.80
N GLY A 162 -13.61 -1.63 -12.73
CA GLY A 162 -12.72 -0.83 -13.57
C GLY A 162 -12.20 -1.53 -14.82
N LEU A 163 -11.00 -2.12 -14.73
CA LEU A 163 -10.24 -2.66 -15.88
C LEU A 163 -10.09 -4.19 -15.85
N GLY A 164 -10.67 -4.85 -14.87
CA GLY A 164 -10.47 -6.28 -14.69
C GLY A 164 -11.28 -6.83 -13.53
N ARG A 165 -11.32 -8.16 -13.46
CA ARG A 165 -11.79 -8.89 -12.30
C ARG A 165 -10.61 -9.63 -11.70
N TRP A 166 -10.54 -9.64 -10.37
CA TRP A 166 -9.45 -10.28 -9.66
C TRP A 166 -9.97 -10.98 -8.42
N GLY A 167 -9.39 -12.14 -8.12
CA GLY A 167 -9.80 -12.91 -6.97
C GLY A 167 -8.98 -14.16 -6.72
N LEU A 168 -9.53 -15.01 -5.86
CA LEU A 168 -8.95 -16.32 -5.52
C LEU A 168 -9.77 -17.42 -6.18
N ALA A 169 -9.11 -18.43 -6.73
CA ALA A 169 -9.76 -19.62 -7.24
C ALA A 169 -9.35 -20.84 -6.40
N TYR A 170 -10.34 -21.61 -5.97
CA TYR A 170 -10.15 -22.89 -5.31
C TYR A 170 -10.47 -24.01 -6.28
N SER A 171 -9.49 -24.86 -6.58
CA SER A 171 -9.62 -26.00 -7.48
C SER A 171 -8.80 -27.18 -6.95
N PRO A 172 -9.44 -28.20 -6.34
CA PRO A 172 -8.75 -29.36 -5.81
C PRO A 172 -8.25 -30.32 -6.91
N GLU A 173 -8.81 -30.21 -8.12
CA GLU A 173 -8.52 -31.12 -9.25
C GLU A 173 -7.41 -30.59 -10.19
N GLY A 174 -6.77 -29.46 -9.86
CA GLY A 174 -5.70 -28.87 -10.66
C GLY A 174 -5.96 -27.41 -11.03
N GLU A 175 -5.47 -26.97 -12.20
CA GLU A 175 -5.69 -25.59 -12.68
C GLU A 175 -7.19 -25.28 -12.78
N PRO A 176 -7.66 -24.13 -12.26
CA PRO A 176 -9.07 -23.77 -12.33
C PRO A 176 -9.55 -23.60 -13.77
N LYS A 177 -10.76 -24.07 -14.05
CA LYS A 177 -11.45 -23.81 -15.31
C LYS A 177 -12.26 -22.52 -15.22
N GLU A 178 -12.46 -21.88 -16.37
CA GLU A 178 -13.34 -20.72 -16.50
C GLU A 178 -14.75 -21.03 -15.97
N SER A 179 -15.36 -20.06 -15.28
CA SER A 179 -16.71 -20.24 -14.74
C SER A 179 -17.72 -20.34 -15.88
N GLU A 180 -18.64 -21.30 -15.80
CA GLU A 180 -19.74 -21.42 -16.74
C GLU A 180 -20.78 -20.29 -16.59
N ALA A 181 -20.78 -19.61 -15.44
CA ALA A 181 -21.73 -18.56 -15.08
C ALA A 181 -21.42 -17.20 -15.71
N ASN A 182 -20.21 -16.98 -16.24
CA ASN A 182 -19.80 -15.72 -16.86
C ASN A 182 -19.54 -15.89 -18.36
N PHE A 183 -20.64 -15.94 -19.11
CA PHE A 183 -20.67 -15.40 -20.47
C PHE A 183 -21.07 -13.92 -20.38
N ASP A 184 -20.33 -13.12 -19.63
CA ASP A 184 -20.32 -11.68 -19.90
C ASP A 184 -19.30 -11.48 -21.02
N PRO A 185 -19.75 -11.20 -22.27
CA PRO A 185 -18.89 -11.14 -23.44
C PRO A 185 -17.81 -10.04 -23.37
N LEU A 186 -17.84 -9.22 -22.31
CA LEU A 186 -16.87 -8.17 -22.03
C LEU A 186 -15.60 -8.68 -21.33
N TRP A 187 -15.63 -9.88 -20.73
CA TRP A 187 -14.49 -10.46 -20.01
C TRP A 187 -14.00 -11.73 -20.71
N THR A 188 -12.89 -11.63 -21.44
CA THR A 188 -12.29 -12.74 -22.19
C THR A 188 -10.94 -13.11 -21.61
N GLY A 189 -10.73 -14.41 -21.35
CA GLY A 189 -9.46 -14.98 -20.90
C GLY A 189 -9.14 -14.72 -19.43
N ALA A 190 -9.34 -15.73 -18.58
CA ALA A 190 -8.81 -15.72 -17.22
C ALA A 190 -7.36 -16.21 -17.19
N TRP A 191 -6.50 -15.44 -16.52
CA TRP A 191 -5.13 -15.83 -16.19
C TRP A 191 -5.10 -16.41 -14.78
N PHE A 192 -4.47 -17.58 -14.64
CA PHE A 192 -4.31 -18.23 -13.34
C PHE A 192 -2.86 -18.26 -12.90
N GLU A 193 -2.62 -17.89 -11.65
CA GLU A 193 -1.32 -17.99 -11.00
C GLU A 193 -1.45 -18.90 -9.78
N HIS A 194 -0.61 -19.94 -9.70
CA HIS A 194 -0.65 -20.87 -8.58
C HIS A 194 -0.11 -20.19 -7.31
N LEU A 195 -0.86 -20.29 -6.22
CA LEU A 195 -0.41 -19.82 -4.91
C LEU A 195 0.14 -20.98 -4.06
N ALA A 196 -0.78 -21.83 -3.57
CA ALA A 196 -0.43 -22.91 -2.67
C ALA A 196 -1.57 -23.93 -2.52
N GLY A 197 -1.23 -25.21 -2.64
CA GLY A 197 -2.22 -26.30 -2.57
C GLY A 197 -3.30 -26.12 -3.66
N PRO A 198 -4.60 -26.19 -3.31
CA PRO A 198 -5.69 -26.03 -4.28
C PRO A 198 -6.01 -24.57 -4.64
N TRP A 199 -5.21 -23.60 -4.17
CA TRP A 199 -5.48 -22.19 -4.36
C TRP A 199 -4.65 -21.55 -5.46
N TRP A 200 -5.33 -20.70 -6.21
CA TRP A 200 -4.82 -19.93 -7.32
C TRP A 200 -5.31 -18.48 -7.18
N ILE A 201 -4.57 -17.54 -7.75
CA ILE A 201 -5.10 -16.22 -8.08
C ILE A 201 -5.66 -16.30 -9.49
N PHE A 202 -6.79 -15.65 -9.73
CA PHE A 202 -7.25 -15.39 -11.08
C PHE A 202 -7.30 -13.89 -11.35
N SER A 203 -7.01 -13.51 -12.59
CA SER A 203 -7.26 -12.18 -13.12
C SER A 203 -7.93 -12.28 -14.49
N GLN A 204 -8.88 -11.40 -14.75
CA GLN A 204 -9.53 -11.22 -16.05
C GLN A 204 -9.39 -9.76 -16.44
N GLY A 205 -9.07 -9.50 -17.71
CA GLY A 205 -9.00 -8.15 -18.27
C GLY A 205 -10.05 -7.96 -19.36
N TRP A 206 -10.14 -6.73 -19.86
CA TRP A 206 -10.76 -6.45 -21.16
C TRP A 206 -9.75 -6.78 -22.26
N ASP A 207 -10.20 -7.40 -23.36
CA ASP A 207 -9.45 -7.42 -24.62
C ASP A 207 -9.60 -6.11 -25.40
#